data_AF-A0A0A0U9C8-F1
#
_entry.id   AF-A0A0A0U9C8-F1
#
_cell.length_a   1.000
_cell.length_b   1.000
_cell.length_c   1.000
_cell.angle_alpha   90.00
_cell.angle_beta   90.00
_cell.angle_gamma   90.00
#
_symmetry.space_group_name_H-M   'P 1'
#
loop_
_entity.id
_entity.type
_entity.pdbx_description
1 polymer ?
#
loop_
_entity_poly.entity_id
_entity_poly.type
_entity_poly.pdbx_seq_one_letter_code
_entity_poly.pdbx_strand_id
1 'polypeptide(L)' 'PFDANMPPSLPHRTNWLDYDVDTPLTAKGLAQSWNVGTVLARYNLPVTACYSSPAFRSIQTADGILEGMGRKGQ' A
#
# COMPACT_ATOMS: atom_id res chain seq x y z
N PRO A 1 17.50 6.32 2.95
CA PRO A 1 16.44 7.03 3.72
C PRO A 1 17.03 7.74 4.94
N PHE A 2 16.72 9.02 5.12
CA PHE A 2 17.11 9.83 6.29
C PHE A 2 16.31 9.50 7.57
N ASP A 3 15.19 8.77 7.44
CA ASP A 3 14.31 8.33 8.52
C ASP A 3 13.81 6.91 8.21
N ALA A 4 13.77 6.03 9.22
CA ALA A 4 13.41 4.62 9.05
C ALA A 4 11.92 4.39 8.72
N ASN A 5 11.08 5.39 8.95
CA ASN A 5 9.67 5.38 8.61
C ASN A 5 9.41 5.89 7.17
N MET A 6 10.40 6.38 6.45
CA MET A 6 10.22 6.68 5.02
C MET A 6 10.04 5.39 4.21
N PRO A 7 9.27 5.44 3.11
CA PRO A 7 9.16 4.29 2.23
C PRO A 7 10.53 3.88 1.68
N PRO A 8 10.77 2.57 1.48
CA PRO A 8 12.07 2.05 1.06
C PRO A 8 12.45 2.50 -0.36
N SER A 9 11.44 2.76 -1.19
CA SER A 9 11.57 3.30 -2.54
C SER A 9 10.34 4.12 -2.91
N LEU A 10 10.51 5.01 -3.89
CA LEU A 10 9.41 5.73 -4.52
C LEU A 10 9.39 5.36 -6.01
N PRO A 11 8.21 5.11 -6.60
CA PRO A 11 8.13 4.95 -8.04
C PRO A 11 8.55 6.24 -8.75
N HIS A 12 9.10 6.08 -9.96
CA HIS A 12 9.43 7.23 -10.78
C HIS A 12 8.14 8.00 -11.15
N ARG A 13 8.18 9.32 -11.01
CA ARG A 13 7.18 10.24 -11.55
C ARG A 13 7.88 11.23 -12.47
N THR A 14 7.18 11.73 -13.49
CA THR A 14 7.70 12.78 -14.37
C THR A 14 8.12 14.02 -13.58
N ASN A 15 7.33 14.39 -12.57
CA ASN A 15 7.64 15.45 -11.63
C ASN A 15 7.69 14.91 -10.19
N TRP A 16 8.85 15.00 -9.55
CA TRP A 16 9.05 14.53 -8.17
C TRP A 16 8.26 15.35 -7.14
N LEU A 17 7.92 16.60 -7.45
CA LEU A 17 7.12 17.46 -6.57
C LEU A 17 5.66 16.99 -6.49
N ASP A 18 5.20 16.11 -7.39
CA ASP A 18 3.84 15.59 -7.33
C ASP A 18 3.56 14.81 -6.03
N TYR A 19 4.61 14.35 -5.34
CA TYR A 19 4.50 13.72 -4.02
C TYR A 19 4.05 14.67 -2.89
N ASP A 20 4.16 15.99 -3.07
CA ASP A 20 3.68 16.98 -2.08
C ASP A 20 2.15 16.99 -1.99
N VAL A 21 1.47 16.77 -3.13
CA VAL A 21 0.01 16.73 -3.23
C VAL A 21 -0.56 15.31 -3.27
N ASP A 22 0.29 14.32 -3.53
CA ASP A 22 -0.08 12.91 -3.63
C ASP A 22 0.96 11.98 -2.95
N THR A 23 1.02 12.15 -1.62
CA THR A 23 2.01 11.51 -0.74
C THR A 23 1.92 9.97 -0.70
N PRO A 24 3.06 9.26 -0.56
CA PRO A 24 3.09 7.82 -0.35
C PRO A 24 2.70 7.41 1.08
N LEU A 25 2.48 6.11 1.28
CA LEU A 25 2.55 5.52 2.61
C LEU A 25 3.98 5.56 3.17
N THR A 26 4.05 5.66 4.49
CA THR A 26 5.28 5.43 5.28
C THR A 26 5.60 3.94 5.36
N ALA A 27 6.80 3.58 5.80
CA ALA A 27 7.16 2.18 6.06
C ALA A 27 6.20 1.51 7.07
N LYS A 28 5.77 2.23 8.12
CA LYS A 28 4.74 1.74 9.04
C LYS A 28 3.38 1.59 8.36
N GLY A 29 2.99 2.52 7.48
CA GLY A 29 1.75 2.42 6.72
C GLY A 29 1.72 1.19 5.80
N LEU A 30 2.84 0.90 5.13
CA LEU A 30 3.01 -0.31 4.31
C LEU A 30 2.92 -1.58 5.17
N ALA A 31 3.55 -1.61 6.35
CA ALA A 31 3.44 -2.74 7.26
C ALA A 31 2.01 -2.93 7.79
N GLN A 32 1.30 -1.84 8.08
CA GLN A 32 -0.09 -1.87 8.53
C GLN A 32 -1.02 -2.48 7.47
N SER A 33 -0.92 -2.05 6.21
CA SER A 33 -1.75 -2.60 5.13
C SER A 33 -1.50 -4.10 4.93
N TRP A 34 -0.24 -4.51 4.90
CA TRP A 34 0.13 -5.92 4.80
C TRP A 34 -0.41 -6.77 5.96
N ASN A 35 -0.26 -6.29 7.20
CA ASN A 35 -0.78 -6.98 8.39
C ASN A 35 -2.30 -7.17 8.32
N VAL A 36 -3.05 -6.17 7.87
CA VAL A 36 -4.50 -6.31 7.65
C VAL A 36 -4.78 -7.43 6.66
N GLY A 37 -4.07 -7.47 5.53
CA GLY A 37 -4.19 -8.54 4.54
C GLY A 37 -3.96 -9.93 5.12
N THR A 38 -2.91 -10.10 5.91
CA THR A 38 -2.61 -11.40 6.55
C THR A 38 -3.72 -11.87 7.49
N VAL A 39 -4.37 -10.94 8.20
CA VAL A 39 -5.52 -11.26 9.05
C VAL A 39 -6.71 -11.70 8.20
N LEU A 40 -7.01 -11.00 7.10
CA LEU A 40 -8.09 -11.39 6.19
C LEU A 40 -7.88 -12.80 5.62
N ALA A 41 -6.66 -13.12 5.20
CA ALA A 41 -6.31 -14.46 4.73
C ALA A 41 -6.39 -15.51 5.84
N ARG A 42 -5.93 -15.20 7.06
CA ARG A 42 -5.97 -16.11 8.20
C ARG A 42 -7.39 -16.56 8.56
N TYR A 43 -8.37 -15.66 8.44
CA TYR A 43 -9.78 -15.95 8.69
C TYR A 43 -10.55 -16.39 7.44
N ASN A 44 -9.86 -16.59 6.32
CA ASN A 44 -10.44 -17.03 5.05
C ASN A 44 -11.63 -16.16 4.60
N LEU A 45 -11.51 -14.84 4.80
CA LEU A 45 -12.56 -13.90 4.43
C LEU A 45 -12.59 -13.71 2.89
N PRO A 46 -13.77 -13.87 2.26
CA PRO A 46 -13.87 -13.76 0.81
C PRO A 46 -13.78 -12.30 0.37
N VAL A 47 -12.69 -11.95 -0.33
CA VAL A 47 -12.56 -10.69 -1.06
C VAL A 47 -12.65 -11.01 -2.53
N THR A 48 -13.64 -10.50 -3.25
CA THR A 48 -13.81 -10.80 -4.69
C THR A 48 -13.44 -9.64 -5.58
N ALA A 49 -13.42 -8.42 -5.04
CA ALA A 49 -13.00 -7.21 -5.72
C ALA A 49 -12.34 -6.26 -4.72
N CYS A 50 -11.42 -5.43 -5.21
CA CYS A 50 -10.77 -4.37 -4.44
C CYS A 50 -10.90 -3.06 -5.20
N TYR A 51 -11.35 -2.01 -4.51
CA TYR A 51 -11.46 -0.66 -5.06
C TYR A 51 -10.71 0.30 -4.16
N SER A 52 -10.14 1.35 -4.74
CA SER A 52 -9.45 2.40 -3.99
C SER A 52 -9.73 3.78 -4.59
N SER A 53 -9.55 4.80 -3.77
CA SER A 53 -9.41 6.19 -4.25
C SER A 53 -8.16 6.32 -5.13
N PRO A 54 -8.12 7.23 -6.11
CA PRO A 54 -6.94 7.44 -6.96
C PRO A 54 -5.70 7.98 -6.22
N ALA A 55 -5.83 8.37 -4.94
CA ALA A 55 -4.69 8.82 -4.14
C ALA A 55 -3.65 7.71 -3.99
N PHE A 56 -2.36 8.04 -4.14
CA PHE A 56 -1.28 7.05 -4.15
C PHE A 56 -1.23 6.21 -2.86
N ARG A 57 -1.35 6.86 -1.71
CA ARG A 57 -1.49 6.18 -0.40
C ARG A 57 -2.65 5.18 -0.35
N SER A 58 -3.77 5.45 -1.01
CA SER A 58 -4.94 4.56 -1.02
C SER A 58 -4.69 3.34 -1.89
N ILE A 59 -4.06 3.54 -3.06
CA ILE A 59 -3.64 2.45 -3.95
C ILE A 59 -2.62 1.55 -3.23
N GLN A 60 -1.60 2.13 -2.58
CA GLN A 60 -0.61 1.37 -1.81
C GLN A 60 -1.22 0.62 -0.62
N THR A 61 -2.25 1.19 0.01
CA THR A 61 -2.97 0.49 1.09
C THR A 61 -3.70 -0.74 0.54
N ALA A 62 -4.43 -0.59 -0.55
CA ALA A 62 -5.14 -1.69 -1.22
C ALA A 62 -4.16 -2.78 -1.70
N ASP A 63 -3.09 -2.39 -2.39
CA ASP A 63 -2.06 -3.30 -2.87
C ASP A 63 -1.40 -4.08 -1.72
N GLY A 64 -1.03 -3.40 -0.63
CA GLY A 64 -0.46 -4.06 0.55
C GLY A 64 -1.41 -5.04 1.22
N ILE A 65 -2.71 -4.72 1.31
CA ILE A 65 -3.73 -5.67 1.81
C ILE A 65 -3.80 -6.90 0.90
N LEU A 66 -3.87 -6.72 -0.42
CA LEU A 66 -3.93 -7.83 -1.37
C LEU A 66 -2.65 -8.68 -1.34
N GLU A 67 -1.48 -8.06 -1.22
CA GLU A 67 -0.22 -8.75 -1.03
C GLU A 67 -0.20 -9.56 0.27
N GLY A 68 -0.65 -8.97 1.39
CA GLY A 68 -0.79 -9.68 2.67
C GLY A 68 -1.76 -10.86 2.60
N MET A 69 -2.72 -10.81 1.67
CA MET A 69 -3.63 -11.93 1.38
C MET A 69 -3.05 -12.98 0.43
N GLY A 70 -1.84 -12.79 -0.11
CA GLY A 70 -1.24 -13.66 -1.12
C GLY A 70 -1.80 -13.46 -2.53
N ARG A 71 -2.34 -12.28 -2.84
CA ARG A 71 -3.08 -11.96 -4.08
C ARG A 71 -2.49 -10.78 -4.85
N LYS A 72 -1.17 -10.60 -4.76
CA LYS A 72 -0.47 -9.51 -5.44
C LYS A 72 -0.75 -9.51 -6.94
N GLY A 73 -1.08 -8.34 -7.50
CA GLY A 73 -1.36 -8.16 -8.93
C GLY A 73 -2.76 -8.53 -9.40
N GLN A 74 -3.69 -8.83 -8.49
CA GLN A 74 -5.14 -8.93 -8.75
C GLN A 74 -5.84 -7.63 -8.35
#